data_AF-A0AAW5RQG5-F1
#
_entry.id   AF-A0AAW5RQG5-F1
#
_cell.length_a   1.000
_cell.length_b   1.000
_cell.length_c   1.000
_cell.angle_alpha   90.00
_cell.angle_beta   90.00
_cell.angle_gamma   90.00
#
_symmetry.space_group_name_H-M   'P 1'
#
loop_
_entity.id
_entity.type
_entity.pdbx_description
1 polymer ?
#
loop_
_entity_poly.entity_id
_entity_poly.type
_entity_poly.pdbx_seq_one_letter_code
_entity_poly.pdbx_strand_id
1 'polypeptide(L)'
;MASKTGVKQSLQLVERLADGSLRQISLTDAVIIPAQSGAKYALIDTSTGKSPDGLFVKRKGGSLIIESSDDGVLVELTDFYDEPDTAFIPQAELDGSALNGAAVTSESPVIETTANGEQLIWQGSSDSDFFTPITVGLGALGLGGIALAAGSSGGSDSDGGTDASVVNRVAGTIVGGPVVAGNDLRVEVYQADGVTLLGEAQVNPDGTFSIAVGSYLGVVIARVVNTGSSADYLDEATQAGKDLNAELFAMEVVSQPNSTVTVNLNVLSTLAYHKVQDAAAGSLPAESMVNDINNAVADLFGLPSLHGTTVVPTNGGAFDSANGLSAGEIYGAVLAALSGADSQNGGNSQKTIEDLLAGLQVSNGKATLTESAQGIVVQGGEYTSAQTEQNLTDAVAGVVDTFAPKFSSSTTAAAILENSGAFQRVYTAVASDAGDVTYSLKAGADAALFSIDAGTG
;
A
#
# COMPACT_ATOMS: atom_id res chain seq x y z
N MET A 1 5.69 -16.12 -37.12
CA MET A 1 4.75 -17.24 -37.30
C MET A 1 4.87 -18.17 -36.11
N ALA A 2 3.95 -18.03 -35.17
CA ALA A 2 3.32 -19.11 -34.40
C ALA A 2 2.09 -18.45 -33.76
N SER A 3 0.95 -18.58 -34.43
CA SER A 3 -0.34 -18.19 -33.86
C SER A 3 -0.56 -19.04 -32.62
N LYS A 4 -0.61 -18.44 -31.43
CA LYS A 4 -1.11 -19.09 -30.20
C LYS A 4 -2.63 -19.31 -30.32
N THR A 5 -3.07 -20.04 -31.33
CA THR A 5 -4.47 -20.46 -31.53
C THR A 5 -4.75 -21.82 -30.86
N GLY A 6 -4.08 -22.10 -29.74
CA GLY A 6 -4.12 -23.40 -29.08
C GLY A 6 -4.89 -23.46 -27.76
N VAL A 7 -5.14 -22.33 -27.09
CA VAL A 7 -5.62 -22.33 -25.69
C VAL A 7 -7.14 -22.54 -25.58
N LYS A 8 -7.94 -22.02 -26.53
CA LYS A 8 -9.41 -22.21 -26.48
C LYS A 8 -9.86 -23.67 -26.60
N GLN A 9 -9.13 -24.55 -27.31
CA GLN A 9 -9.62 -25.92 -27.58
C GLN A 9 -9.59 -26.88 -26.38
N SER A 10 -8.96 -26.51 -25.26
CA SER A 10 -8.94 -27.34 -24.06
C SER A 10 -9.88 -26.87 -22.96
N LEU A 11 -10.55 -25.72 -23.08
CA LEU A 11 -11.40 -25.19 -22.01
C LEU A 11 -12.85 -25.68 -22.10
N GLN A 12 -13.43 -25.97 -20.94
CA GLN A 12 -14.85 -26.26 -20.79
C GLN A 12 -15.43 -25.54 -19.58
N LEU A 13 -16.67 -25.07 -19.70
CA LEU A 13 -17.49 -24.64 -18.58
C LEU A 13 -18.14 -25.89 -17.97
N VAL A 14 -17.87 -26.13 -16.70
CA VAL A 14 -18.49 -27.18 -15.91
C VAL A 14 -19.56 -26.56 -15.04
N GLU A 15 -20.80 -27.02 -15.23
CA GLU A 15 -21.96 -26.65 -14.44
C GLU A 15 -22.36 -27.85 -13.58
N ARG A 16 -22.40 -27.67 -12.27
CA ARG A 16 -23.00 -28.61 -11.34
C ARG A 16 -24.34 -28.06 -10.89
N LEU A 17 -25.42 -28.69 -11.33
CA LEU A 17 -26.78 -28.28 -10.98
C LEU A 17 -27.11 -28.65 -9.53
N ALA A 18 -28.17 -28.04 -8.99
CA ALA A 18 -28.63 -28.28 -7.62
C ALA A 18 -29.02 -29.75 -7.36
N ASP A 19 -29.43 -30.50 -8.39
CA ASP A 19 -29.72 -31.94 -8.32
C ASP A 19 -28.46 -32.83 -8.31
N GLY A 20 -27.27 -32.21 -8.39
CA GLY A 20 -25.97 -32.88 -8.42
C GLY A 20 -25.54 -33.36 -9.79
N SER A 21 -26.35 -33.16 -10.84
CA SER A 21 -25.95 -33.49 -12.21
C SER A 21 -24.86 -32.54 -12.72
N LEU A 22 -23.98 -33.06 -13.57
CA LEU A 22 -22.93 -32.29 -14.22
C LEU A 22 -23.25 -32.09 -15.69
N ARG A 23 -23.09 -30.85 -16.14
CA ARG A 23 -23.08 -30.48 -17.55
C ARG A 23 -21.73 -29.87 -17.90
N GLN A 24 -21.16 -30.30 -19.01
CA GLN A 24 -19.89 -29.79 -19.52
C GLN A 24 -20.12 -29.18 -20.90
N ILE A 25 -19.72 -27.92 -21.07
CA ILE A 25 -19.85 -27.18 -22.31
C ILE A 25 -18.43 -26.81 -22.77
N SER A 26 -17.98 -27.36 -23.90
CA SER A 26 -16.71 -26.98 -24.50
C SER A 26 -16.74 -25.54 -25.03
N LEU A 27 -15.68 -24.77 -24.77
CA LEU A 27 -15.55 -23.40 -25.25
C LEU A 27 -14.83 -23.38 -26.60
N THR A 28 -15.56 -23.38 -27.71
CA THR A 28 -14.97 -23.00 -29.02
C THR A 28 -14.97 -21.49 -29.23
N ASP A 29 -15.96 -20.81 -28.66
CA ASP A 29 -16.14 -19.35 -28.64
C ASP A 29 -16.66 -18.93 -27.25
N ALA A 30 -16.89 -17.62 -27.04
CA ALA A 30 -17.49 -17.12 -25.82
C ALA A 30 -18.89 -17.72 -25.59
N VAL A 31 -19.13 -18.22 -24.39
CA VAL A 31 -20.39 -18.88 -24.01
C VAL A 31 -21.22 -17.94 -23.15
N ILE A 32 -22.48 -17.72 -23.53
CA ILE A 32 -23.43 -16.94 -22.75
C ILE A 32 -24.56 -17.88 -22.33
N ILE A 33 -24.75 -18.05 -21.02
CA ILE A 33 -25.83 -18.89 -20.48
C ILE A 33 -26.49 -18.21 -19.27
N PRO A 34 -27.79 -18.44 -19.04
CA PRO A 34 -28.43 -18.04 -17.80
C PRO A 34 -27.95 -18.90 -16.63
N ALA A 35 -27.66 -18.26 -15.51
CA ALA A 35 -27.40 -18.92 -14.25
C ALA A 35 -28.65 -19.65 -13.74
N GLN A 36 -28.45 -20.67 -12.92
CA GLN A 36 -29.53 -21.42 -12.28
C GLN A 36 -29.34 -21.41 -10.76
N SER A 37 -30.43 -21.23 -10.02
CA SER A 37 -30.44 -21.33 -8.57
C SER A 37 -29.79 -22.63 -8.06
N GLY A 38 -28.90 -22.49 -7.08
CA GLY A 38 -28.17 -23.59 -6.47
C GLY A 38 -27.08 -24.23 -7.33
N ALA A 39 -26.85 -23.73 -8.55
CA ALA A 39 -25.82 -24.27 -9.44
C ALA A 39 -24.42 -23.71 -9.12
N LYS A 40 -23.41 -24.55 -9.31
CA LYS A 40 -21.98 -24.19 -9.19
C LYS A 40 -21.31 -24.26 -10.55
N TYR A 41 -20.56 -23.23 -10.88
CA TYR A 41 -19.91 -23.06 -12.18
C TYR A 41 -18.39 -23.02 -12.02
N ALA A 42 -17.65 -23.56 -12.96
CA ALA A 42 -16.19 -23.39 -13.04
C ALA A 42 -15.71 -23.53 -14.49
N LEU A 43 -14.67 -22.78 -14.86
CA LEU A 43 -13.90 -23.06 -16.07
C LEU A 43 -12.84 -24.10 -15.75
N ILE A 44 -12.73 -25.15 -16.55
CA ILE A 44 -11.78 -26.24 -16.38
C ILE A 44 -11.04 -26.47 -17.69
N ASP A 45 -9.72 -26.56 -17.64
CA ASP A 45 -8.92 -27.10 -18.73
C ASP A 45 -9.01 -28.64 -18.72
N THR A 46 -9.50 -29.20 -19.82
CA THR A 46 -9.71 -30.65 -20.03
C THR A 46 -8.43 -31.48 -19.96
N SER A 47 -7.26 -30.87 -20.15
CA SER A 47 -5.96 -31.53 -20.05
C SER A 47 -5.44 -31.63 -18.62
N THR A 48 -5.78 -30.66 -17.77
CA THR A 48 -5.26 -30.58 -16.38
C THR A 48 -6.31 -30.94 -15.34
N GLY A 49 -7.60 -30.84 -15.66
CA GLY A 49 -8.70 -30.97 -14.71
C GLY A 49 -8.86 -29.77 -13.76
N LYS A 50 -8.13 -28.68 -13.99
CA LYS A 50 -8.09 -27.48 -13.15
C LYS A 50 -8.50 -26.24 -13.91
N SER A 51 -8.93 -25.20 -13.20
CA SER A 51 -9.14 -23.88 -13.80
C SER A 51 -7.85 -23.32 -14.39
N PRO A 52 -7.91 -22.62 -15.54
CA PRO A 52 -6.76 -21.96 -16.12
C PRO A 52 -6.29 -20.79 -15.25
N ASP A 53 -5.00 -20.48 -15.33
CA ASP A 53 -4.41 -19.32 -14.67
C ASP A 53 -4.85 -18.00 -15.35
N GLY A 54 -4.71 -16.89 -14.63
CA GLY A 54 -4.93 -15.55 -15.20
C GLY A 54 -6.39 -15.24 -15.57
N LEU A 55 -7.35 -15.87 -14.88
CA LEU A 55 -8.77 -15.54 -15.02
C LEU A 55 -9.11 -14.22 -14.31
N PHE A 56 -10.06 -13.48 -14.86
CA PHE A 56 -10.66 -12.28 -14.29
C PHE A 56 -12.16 -12.53 -14.19
N VAL A 57 -12.75 -12.28 -13.03
CA VAL A 57 -14.18 -12.41 -12.79
C VAL A 57 -14.74 -11.02 -12.48
N LYS A 58 -15.66 -10.58 -13.31
CA LYS A 58 -16.27 -9.26 -13.26
C LYS A 58 -17.77 -9.38 -13.08
N ARG A 59 -18.36 -8.37 -12.44
CA ARG A 59 -19.79 -8.14 -12.37
C ARG A 59 -20.16 -6.99 -13.28
N LYS A 60 -21.22 -7.20 -14.05
CA LYS A 60 -21.83 -6.17 -14.90
C LYS A 60 -23.35 -6.28 -14.81
N GLY A 61 -23.95 -5.42 -14.01
CA GLY A 61 -25.38 -5.52 -13.68
C GLY A 61 -25.68 -6.83 -12.93
N GLY A 62 -26.62 -7.61 -13.47
CA GLY A 62 -27.00 -8.94 -12.96
C GLY A 62 -26.13 -10.09 -13.48
N SER A 63 -25.22 -9.83 -14.43
CA SER A 63 -24.35 -10.87 -15.03
C SER A 63 -23.00 -10.99 -14.32
N LEU A 64 -22.48 -12.22 -14.28
CA LEU A 64 -21.07 -12.53 -13.98
C LEU A 64 -20.32 -12.80 -15.29
N ILE A 65 -19.24 -12.06 -15.54
CA ILE A 65 -18.41 -12.15 -16.74
C ILE A 65 -17.06 -12.73 -16.35
N ILE A 66 -16.62 -13.75 -17.07
CA ILE A 66 -15.34 -14.41 -16.87
C ILE A 66 -14.47 -14.16 -18.10
N GLU A 67 -13.32 -13.54 -17.88
CA GLU A 67 -12.34 -13.17 -18.90
C GLU A 67 -10.99 -13.82 -18.62
N SER A 68 -10.18 -13.98 -19.66
CA SER A 68 -8.75 -14.31 -19.54
C SER A 68 -7.92 -13.18 -20.16
N SER A 69 -6.71 -12.96 -19.62
CA SER A 69 -5.73 -12.01 -20.17
C SER A 69 -5.43 -12.24 -21.65
N ASP A 70 -5.48 -13.50 -22.09
CA ASP A 70 -5.01 -13.92 -23.41
C ASP A 70 -6.14 -13.96 -24.45
N ASP A 71 -7.37 -14.28 -24.02
CA ASP A 71 -8.48 -14.66 -24.91
C ASP A 71 -9.74 -13.78 -24.77
N GLY A 72 -9.75 -12.79 -23.87
CA GLY A 72 -10.88 -11.91 -23.60
C GLY A 72 -12.02 -12.62 -22.87
N VAL A 73 -13.28 -12.25 -23.16
CA VAL A 73 -14.47 -12.86 -22.53
C VAL A 73 -14.62 -14.31 -22.97
N LEU A 74 -14.63 -15.20 -21.98
CA LEU A 74 -14.80 -16.64 -22.14
C LEU A 74 -16.23 -17.08 -21.83
N VAL A 75 -16.78 -16.59 -20.71
CA VAL A 75 -18.12 -16.96 -20.25
C VAL A 75 -18.85 -15.74 -19.70
N GLU A 76 -20.13 -15.61 -20.03
CA GLU A 76 -21.06 -14.73 -19.32
C GLU A 76 -22.19 -15.58 -18.73
N LEU A 77 -22.34 -15.53 -17.41
CA LEU A 77 -23.47 -16.09 -16.68
C LEU A 77 -24.48 -14.97 -16.45
N THR A 78 -25.55 -14.94 -17.23
CA THR A 78 -26.61 -13.94 -17.06
C THR A 78 -27.45 -14.28 -15.83
N ASP A 79 -28.01 -13.25 -15.18
CA ASP A 79 -28.86 -13.39 -13.99
C ASP A 79 -28.16 -14.04 -12.77
N PHE A 80 -26.83 -14.17 -12.80
CA PHE A 80 -26.03 -14.80 -11.73
C PHE A 80 -26.27 -14.21 -10.34
N TYR A 81 -26.47 -12.89 -10.27
CA TYR A 81 -26.70 -12.19 -9.01
C TYR A 81 -28.16 -12.17 -8.57
N ASP A 82 -29.08 -12.58 -9.46
CA ASP A 82 -30.51 -12.65 -9.18
C ASP A 82 -30.92 -14.08 -8.77
N GLU A 83 -30.10 -15.08 -9.08
CA GLU A 83 -30.31 -16.48 -8.74
C GLU A 83 -29.73 -16.82 -7.34
N PRO A 84 -30.54 -17.33 -6.40
CA PRO A 84 -30.07 -17.65 -5.05
C PRO A 84 -29.24 -18.93 -5.02
N ASP A 85 -28.29 -18.98 -4.08
CA ASP A 85 -27.37 -20.11 -3.84
C ASP A 85 -26.49 -20.49 -5.04
N THR A 86 -26.35 -19.57 -6.01
CA THR A 86 -25.50 -19.74 -7.18
C THR A 86 -24.06 -19.32 -6.88
N ALA A 87 -23.08 -20.06 -7.42
CA ALA A 87 -21.66 -19.82 -7.18
C ALA A 87 -20.79 -20.07 -8.41
N PHE A 88 -19.73 -19.27 -8.58
CA PHE A 88 -18.66 -19.52 -9.55
C PHE A 88 -17.35 -19.79 -8.83
N ILE A 89 -16.60 -20.83 -9.22
CA ILE A 89 -15.35 -21.22 -8.56
C ILE A 89 -14.21 -20.90 -9.53
N PRO A 90 -13.51 -19.76 -9.36
CA PRO A 90 -12.48 -19.30 -10.29
C PRO A 90 -11.18 -20.11 -10.27
N GLN A 91 -10.93 -20.86 -9.20
CA GLN A 91 -9.77 -21.75 -9.03
C GLN A 91 -10.28 -23.13 -8.62
N ALA A 92 -10.96 -23.79 -9.55
CA ALA A 92 -11.57 -25.08 -9.31
C ALA A 92 -10.64 -26.23 -9.71
N GLU A 93 -10.72 -27.32 -8.94
CA GLU A 93 -10.26 -28.64 -9.36
C GLU A 93 -11.47 -29.56 -9.48
N LEU A 94 -11.58 -30.24 -10.64
CA LEU A 94 -12.66 -31.19 -10.92
C LEU A 94 -12.24 -32.58 -10.43
N ASP A 95 -12.81 -33.02 -9.30
CA ASP A 95 -12.64 -34.38 -8.77
C ASP A 95 -13.96 -35.17 -8.89
N GLY A 96 -14.04 -36.02 -9.92
CA GLY A 96 -15.26 -36.75 -10.25
C GLY A 96 -16.41 -35.81 -10.60
N SER A 97 -17.40 -35.71 -9.70
CA SER A 97 -18.54 -34.78 -9.82
C SER A 97 -18.43 -33.53 -8.94
N ALA A 98 -17.36 -33.40 -8.15
CA ALA A 98 -17.14 -32.29 -7.24
C ALA A 98 -16.33 -31.18 -7.91
N LEU A 99 -16.75 -29.93 -7.67
CA LEU A 99 -15.97 -28.74 -7.95
C LEU A 99 -15.45 -28.22 -6.61
N ASN A 100 -14.14 -28.32 -6.40
CA ASN A 100 -13.47 -27.92 -5.18
C ASN A 100 -12.75 -26.59 -5.40
N GLY A 101 -12.94 -25.62 -4.51
CA GLY A 101 -12.30 -24.30 -4.57
C GLY A 101 -13.13 -23.23 -3.87
N ALA A 102 -12.57 -22.04 -3.69
CA ALA A 102 -13.31 -20.90 -3.16
C ALA A 102 -14.33 -20.40 -4.19
N ALA A 103 -15.52 -20.05 -3.72
CA ALA A 103 -16.60 -19.57 -4.56
C ALA A 103 -16.70 -18.04 -4.54
N VAL A 104 -16.94 -17.48 -5.73
CA VAL A 104 -17.54 -16.17 -5.95
C VAL A 104 -19.07 -16.34 -5.91
N THR A 105 -19.75 -15.48 -5.15
CA THR A 105 -21.22 -15.47 -4.96
C THR A 105 -21.75 -14.04 -5.00
N SER A 106 -23.05 -13.85 -4.78
CA SER A 106 -23.68 -12.52 -4.66
C SER A 106 -23.06 -11.64 -3.56
N GLU A 107 -22.49 -12.27 -2.54
CA GLU A 107 -21.90 -11.63 -1.36
C GLU A 107 -20.40 -11.38 -1.49
N SER A 108 -19.78 -11.77 -2.62
CA SER A 108 -18.35 -11.56 -2.83
C SER A 108 -18.02 -10.07 -2.93
N PRO A 109 -16.97 -9.60 -2.24
CA PRO A 109 -16.60 -8.19 -2.25
C PRO A 109 -16.12 -7.75 -3.64
N VAL A 110 -16.38 -6.49 -3.96
CA VAL A 110 -15.86 -5.84 -5.17
C VAL A 110 -14.43 -5.36 -4.89
N ILE A 111 -13.48 -5.79 -5.72
CA ILE A 111 -12.06 -5.40 -5.68
C ILE A 111 -11.87 -4.00 -6.27
N GLU A 112 -12.45 -3.75 -7.44
CA GLU A 112 -12.32 -2.50 -8.18
C GLU A 112 -13.62 -2.19 -8.93
N THR A 113 -13.99 -0.92 -9.06
CA THR A 113 -15.08 -0.48 -9.95
C THR A 113 -14.53 0.43 -11.02
N THR A 114 -14.67 0.04 -12.29
CA THR A 114 -14.25 0.84 -13.44
C THR A 114 -15.20 2.02 -13.68
N ALA A 115 -14.73 3.05 -14.40
CA ALA A 115 -15.53 4.22 -14.79
C ALA A 115 -16.80 3.87 -15.59
N ASN A 116 -16.86 2.68 -16.19
CA ASN A 116 -17.99 2.18 -16.97
C ASN A 116 -19.02 1.41 -16.12
N GLY A 117 -18.80 1.32 -14.80
CA GLY A 117 -19.68 0.61 -13.86
C GLY A 117 -19.46 -0.90 -13.80
N GLU A 118 -18.42 -1.44 -14.46
CA GLU A 118 -18.02 -2.84 -14.31
C GLU A 118 -17.19 -3.02 -13.03
N GLN A 119 -17.49 -4.07 -12.27
CA GLN A 119 -16.92 -4.33 -10.96
C GLN A 119 -16.04 -5.59 -11.02
N LEU A 120 -14.75 -5.49 -10.71
CA LEU A 120 -13.88 -6.65 -10.57
C LEU A 120 -14.17 -7.35 -9.24
N ILE A 121 -14.46 -8.65 -9.27
CA ILE A 121 -14.85 -9.44 -8.09
C ILE A 121 -13.75 -10.43 -7.70
N TRP A 122 -13.00 -10.93 -8.68
CA TRP A 122 -11.89 -11.84 -8.46
C TRP A 122 -10.88 -11.74 -9.61
N GLN A 123 -9.60 -11.90 -9.31
CA GLN A 123 -8.52 -11.94 -10.30
C GLN A 123 -7.49 -13.00 -9.91
N GLY A 124 -7.08 -13.83 -10.86
CA GLY A 124 -6.04 -14.84 -10.70
C GLY A 124 -4.67 -14.27 -11.00
N SER A 125 -3.69 -14.55 -10.13
CA SER A 125 -2.28 -14.31 -10.41
C SER A 125 -1.65 -15.57 -11.01
N SER A 126 -0.66 -15.40 -11.90
CA SER A 126 0.17 -16.51 -12.42
C SER A 126 1.20 -17.02 -11.40
N ASP A 127 1.30 -16.40 -10.23
CA ASP A 127 2.20 -16.83 -9.16
C ASP A 127 1.49 -17.81 -8.23
N SER A 128 1.94 -19.07 -8.25
CA SER A 128 1.35 -20.20 -7.53
C SER A 128 1.47 -20.16 -5.99
N ASP A 129 1.93 -19.04 -5.40
CA ASP A 129 2.16 -18.91 -3.96
C ASP A 129 1.23 -17.89 -3.27
N PHE A 130 0.29 -17.29 -4.00
CA PHE A 130 -0.65 -16.34 -3.44
C PHE A 130 -2.07 -16.91 -3.48
N PHE A 131 -2.60 -17.21 -2.29
CA PHE A 131 -3.98 -17.61 -1.97
C PHE A 131 -4.34 -19.11 -2.04
N THR A 132 -4.05 -19.85 -0.96
CA THR A 132 -4.97 -20.91 -0.54
C THR A 132 -6.15 -20.28 0.22
N PRO A 133 -7.41 -20.45 -0.21
CA PRO A 133 -8.54 -20.13 0.65
C PRO A 133 -8.52 -21.07 1.86
N ILE A 134 -8.49 -20.50 3.06
CA ILE A 134 -8.48 -21.24 4.33
C ILE A 134 -9.80 -22.01 4.44
N THR A 135 -9.72 -23.32 4.18
CA THR A 135 -10.75 -24.26 4.65
C THR A 135 -10.38 -24.61 6.09
N VAL A 136 -11.24 -24.26 7.04
CA VAL A 136 -11.13 -24.69 8.43
C VAL A 136 -11.26 -26.21 8.48
N GLY A 137 -10.13 -26.89 8.61
CA GLY A 137 -10.02 -28.32 8.88
C GLY A 137 -9.15 -28.52 10.11
N LEU A 138 -9.77 -28.87 11.23
CA LEU A 138 -9.09 -29.30 12.44
C LEU A 138 -8.09 -30.42 12.13
N GLY A 139 -6.81 -30.19 12.43
CA GLY A 139 -5.83 -31.26 12.64
C GLY A 139 -4.55 -31.17 11.82
N ALA A 140 -3.54 -30.50 12.37
CA ALA A 140 -2.16 -31.00 12.51
C ALA A 140 -1.24 -29.84 12.93
N LEU A 141 -1.17 -29.61 14.24
CA LEU A 141 -0.07 -28.84 14.83
C LEU A 141 1.23 -29.61 14.64
N GLY A 142 2.10 -29.10 13.78
CA GLY A 142 3.49 -29.49 13.71
C GLY A 142 4.35 -28.29 14.08
N LEU A 143 4.94 -28.34 15.27
CA LEU A 143 6.29 -27.90 15.66
C LEU A 143 6.32 -27.21 17.04
N GLY A 144 6.90 -27.92 18.01
CA GLY A 144 7.84 -27.34 18.96
C GLY A 144 7.30 -26.62 20.20
N GLY A 145 6.95 -27.39 21.23
CA GLY A 145 7.22 -27.04 22.63
C GLY A 145 6.21 -26.14 23.34
N ILE A 146 5.39 -26.74 24.20
CA ILE A 146 5.19 -26.39 25.63
C ILE A 146 4.49 -27.61 26.26
N ALA A 147 5.10 -28.17 27.29
CA ALA A 147 4.55 -29.28 28.06
C ALA A 147 3.61 -28.73 29.16
N LEU A 148 2.35 -29.15 29.16
CA LEU A 148 1.45 -29.07 30.32
C LEU A 148 0.62 -30.35 30.38
N ALA A 149 0.90 -31.17 31.39
CA ALA A 149 0.17 -32.38 31.72
C ALA A 149 -0.96 -32.07 32.70
N ALA A 150 -2.17 -32.61 32.49
CA ALA A 150 -3.03 -33.20 33.52
C ALA A 150 -4.38 -33.70 32.96
N GLY A 151 -4.75 -34.93 33.33
CA GLY A 151 -6.13 -35.27 33.68
C GLY A 151 -7.03 -35.91 32.61
N SER A 152 -7.20 -37.23 32.72
CA SER A 152 -8.27 -38.01 32.09
C SER A 152 -9.60 -37.84 32.85
N SER A 153 -10.72 -37.64 32.13
CA SER A 153 -12.03 -38.25 32.46
C SER A 153 -13.04 -37.97 31.33
N GLY A 154 -13.65 -39.04 30.79
CA GLY A 154 -14.67 -38.96 29.74
C GLY A 154 -16.09 -38.66 30.24
N GLY A 155 -16.97 -38.36 29.29
CA GLY A 155 -18.41 -38.20 29.49
C GLY A 155 -19.06 -37.43 28.32
N SER A 156 -20.03 -38.05 27.67
CA SER A 156 -20.62 -37.72 26.37
C SER A 156 -21.83 -36.77 26.41
N ASP A 157 -22.04 -36.12 25.27
CA ASP A 157 -23.23 -35.47 24.71
C ASP A 157 -23.79 -34.18 25.34
N SER A 158 -23.52 -33.05 24.68
CA SER A 158 -24.54 -32.06 24.32
C SER A 158 -23.97 -31.06 23.30
N ASP A 159 -24.57 -31.02 22.12
CA ASP A 159 -24.75 -29.87 21.23
C ASP A 159 -23.84 -28.65 21.48
N GLY A 160 -22.86 -28.48 20.59
CA GLY A 160 -21.97 -27.34 20.57
C GLY A 160 -21.45 -27.19 19.15
N GLY A 161 -22.26 -26.60 18.28
CA GLY A 161 -21.74 -25.99 17.06
C GLY A 161 -20.58 -25.11 17.47
N THR A 162 -19.37 -25.46 17.04
CA THR A 162 -18.19 -24.62 17.24
C THR A 162 -18.47 -23.34 16.46
N ASP A 163 -18.91 -22.29 17.16
CA ASP A 163 -18.86 -20.93 16.64
C ASP A 163 -17.46 -20.76 16.06
N ALA A 164 -17.38 -20.54 14.75
CA ALA A 164 -16.12 -20.16 14.13
C ALA A 164 -15.63 -18.92 14.88
N SER A 165 -14.53 -19.05 15.62
CA SER A 165 -14.03 -17.96 16.45
C SER A 165 -13.82 -16.75 15.55
N VAL A 166 -14.46 -15.62 15.87
CA VAL A 166 -14.23 -14.38 15.12
C VAL A 166 -12.77 -13.98 15.33
N VAL A 167 -11.99 -13.99 14.25
CA VAL A 167 -10.56 -13.63 14.29
C VAL A 167 -10.31 -12.52 13.28
N ASN A 168 -10.22 -11.30 13.81
CA ASN A 168 -9.69 -10.15 13.11
C ASN A 168 -8.16 -10.21 13.11
N ARG A 169 -7.56 -9.61 12.09
CA ARG A 169 -6.10 -9.54 11.95
C ARG A 169 -5.66 -8.12 11.65
N VAL A 170 -4.48 -7.77 12.15
CA VAL A 170 -3.72 -6.60 11.73
C VAL A 170 -2.49 -7.13 11.00
N ALA A 171 -2.37 -6.79 9.73
CA ALA A 171 -1.24 -7.17 8.88
C ALA A 171 -0.61 -5.91 8.30
N GLY A 172 0.63 -6.02 7.85
CA GLY A 172 1.30 -4.83 7.37
C GLY A 172 2.75 -5.03 6.98
N THR A 173 3.39 -3.91 6.68
CA THR A 173 4.82 -3.86 6.37
C THR A 173 5.53 -2.79 7.21
N ILE A 174 6.78 -3.05 7.57
CA ILE A 174 7.71 -2.02 8.06
C ILE A 174 8.45 -1.45 6.86
N VAL A 175 8.47 -0.12 6.72
CA VAL A 175 9.14 0.52 5.58
C VAL A 175 9.94 1.74 6.03
N GLY A 176 11.27 1.57 6.11
CA GLY A 176 12.26 2.64 6.06
C GLY A 176 13.32 2.35 4.99
N GLY A 177 12.92 1.57 3.99
CA GLY A 177 13.77 0.84 3.05
C GLY A 177 13.42 -0.65 3.02
N PRO A 178 14.00 -1.45 2.10
CA PRO A 178 13.91 -2.90 2.11
C PRO A 178 14.44 -3.43 3.45
N VAL A 179 13.61 -4.21 4.14
CA VAL A 179 13.99 -4.87 5.39
C VAL A 179 15.10 -5.88 5.09
N VAL A 180 16.11 -5.95 5.97
CA VAL A 180 17.22 -6.90 5.81
C VAL A 180 16.92 -8.22 6.50
N ALA A 181 17.47 -9.30 5.95
CA ALA A 181 17.41 -10.61 6.58
C ALA A 181 18.18 -10.59 7.90
N GLY A 182 17.54 -11.00 8.99
CA GLY A 182 18.13 -10.98 10.34
C GLY A 182 17.86 -9.71 11.14
N ASN A 183 16.92 -8.87 10.70
CA ASN A 183 16.33 -7.81 11.53
C ASN A 183 15.80 -8.40 12.86
N ASP A 184 15.78 -7.56 13.89
CA ASP A 184 15.32 -7.95 15.23
C ASP A 184 14.04 -7.20 15.65
N LEU A 185 13.26 -6.80 14.64
CA LEU A 185 12.03 -6.07 14.79
C LEU A 185 10.87 -6.97 15.22
N ARG A 186 10.09 -6.46 16.18
CA ARG A 186 8.78 -6.99 16.59
C ARG A 186 7.73 -5.90 16.38
N VAL A 187 6.51 -6.29 16.03
CA VAL A 187 5.34 -5.41 16.07
C VAL A 187 4.44 -5.81 17.21
N GLU A 188 4.01 -4.83 17.99
CA GLU A 188 3.03 -4.95 19.06
C GLU A 188 1.77 -4.17 18.67
N VAL A 189 0.60 -4.78 18.81
CA VAL A 189 -0.68 -4.16 18.49
C VAL A 189 -1.48 -3.95 19.77
N TYR A 190 -1.90 -2.72 20.02
CA TYR A 190 -2.64 -2.27 21.19
C TYR A 190 -4.06 -1.84 20.82
N GLN A 191 -4.94 -1.78 21.81
CA GLN A 191 -6.21 -1.07 21.71
C GLN A 191 -6.00 0.45 21.63
N ALA A 192 -7.09 1.18 21.38
CA ALA A 192 -7.16 2.65 21.37
C ALA A 192 -6.59 3.35 22.64
N ASP A 193 -6.46 2.63 23.76
CA ASP A 193 -5.90 3.17 25.00
C ASP A 193 -4.36 3.24 25.00
N GLY A 194 -3.69 2.63 24.01
CA GLY A 194 -2.23 2.58 23.90
C GLY A 194 -1.55 1.74 24.98
N VAL A 195 -2.30 0.98 25.78
CA VAL A 195 -1.79 0.21 26.93
C VAL A 195 -2.19 -1.26 26.83
N THR A 196 -3.41 -1.57 26.42
CA THR A 196 -3.93 -2.93 26.36
C THR A 196 -3.41 -3.63 25.11
N LEU A 197 -2.43 -4.54 25.29
CA LEU A 197 -1.85 -5.34 24.20
C LEU A 197 -2.86 -6.38 23.70
N LEU A 198 -3.11 -6.39 22.39
CA LEU A 198 -3.94 -7.36 21.68
C LEU A 198 -3.12 -8.54 21.16
N GLY A 199 -1.90 -8.28 20.72
CA GLY A 199 -0.99 -9.31 20.22
C GLY A 199 0.33 -8.74 19.72
N GLU A 200 1.26 -9.64 19.41
CA GLU A 200 2.57 -9.28 18.86
C GLU A 200 3.03 -10.31 17.82
N ALA A 201 3.91 -9.91 16.91
CA ALA A 201 4.56 -10.80 15.96
C ALA A 201 5.96 -10.29 15.60
N GLN A 202 6.86 -11.23 15.28
CA GLN A 202 8.14 -10.90 14.66
C GLN A 202 7.92 -10.40 13.23
N VAL A 203 8.78 -9.50 12.78
CA VAL A 203 8.78 -9.04 11.39
C VAL A 203 9.50 -10.08 10.53
N ASN A 204 8.89 -10.44 9.41
CA ASN A 204 9.46 -11.39 8.46
C ASN A 204 10.65 -10.75 7.72
N PRO A 205 11.53 -11.56 7.10
CA PRO A 205 12.65 -11.03 6.30
C PRO A 205 12.23 -10.14 5.12
N ASP A 206 10.99 -10.26 4.64
CA ASP A 206 10.42 -9.41 3.60
C ASP A 206 9.77 -8.12 4.15
N GLY A 207 9.89 -7.88 5.46
CA GLY A 207 9.33 -6.73 6.16
C GLY A 207 7.85 -6.86 6.53
N THR A 208 7.20 -7.98 6.18
CA THR A 208 5.77 -8.20 6.48
C THR A 208 5.55 -8.70 7.91
N PHE A 209 4.35 -8.51 8.43
CA PHE A 209 3.89 -9.14 9.66
C PHE A 209 2.37 -9.40 9.63
N SER A 210 1.89 -10.30 10.48
CA SER A 210 0.46 -10.55 10.65
C SER A 210 0.14 -11.00 12.08
N ILE A 211 -0.72 -10.25 12.76
CA ILE A 211 -1.09 -10.44 14.16
C ILE A 211 -2.59 -10.69 14.24
N ALA A 212 -2.98 -11.77 14.92
CA ALA A 212 -4.39 -12.01 15.24
C ALA A 212 -4.79 -11.16 16.45
N VAL A 213 -5.85 -10.37 16.33
CA VAL A 213 -6.38 -9.51 17.41
C VAL A 213 -7.72 -10.02 17.96
N GLY A 214 -8.03 -11.29 17.70
CA GLY A 214 -9.25 -11.95 18.17
C GLY A 214 -10.52 -11.27 17.65
N SER A 215 -11.55 -11.17 18.46
CA SER A 215 -12.82 -10.53 18.09
C SER A 215 -12.83 -9.01 18.28
N TYR A 216 -11.67 -8.38 18.48
CA TYR A 216 -11.59 -6.94 18.77
C TYR A 216 -12.04 -6.10 17.57
N LEU A 217 -13.00 -5.20 17.80
CA LEU A 217 -13.46 -4.19 16.84
C LEU A 217 -13.21 -2.81 17.43
N GLY A 218 -12.67 -1.91 16.63
CA GLY A 218 -12.29 -0.56 17.04
C GLY A 218 -10.90 -0.15 16.57
N VAL A 219 -10.43 0.96 17.12
CA VAL A 219 -9.11 1.53 16.81
C VAL A 219 -8.01 0.63 17.37
N VAL A 220 -7.04 0.31 16.52
CA VAL A 220 -5.82 -0.41 16.87
C VAL A 220 -4.60 0.50 16.68
N ILE A 221 -3.61 0.33 17.55
CA ILE A 221 -2.32 1.04 17.48
C ILE A 221 -1.23 -0.02 17.29
N ALA A 222 -0.58 -0.01 16.13
CA ALA A 222 0.59 -0.84 15.88
C ALA A 222 1.86 -0.05 16.23
N ARG A 223 2.78 -0.66 16.97
CA ARG A 223 4.08 -0.10 17.36
C ARG A 223 5.19 -1.06 16.97
N VAL A 224 6.26 -0.53 16.38
CA VAL A 224 7.50 -1.28 16.14
C VAL A 224 8.37 -1.25 17.38
N VAL A 225 8.93 -2.39 17.73
CA VAL A 225 9.92 -2.57 18.80
C VAL A 225 11.16 -3.20 18.21
N ASN A 226 12.28 -2.48 18.23
CA ASN A 226 13.60 -3.03 17.95
C ASN A 226 14.13 -3.67 19.24
N THR A 227 14.68 -4.89 19.14
CA THR A 227 15.12 -5.68 20.29
C THR A 227 16.62 -5.89 20.38
N GLY A 228 17.38 -5.40 19.41
CA GLY A 228 18.83 -5.54 19.37
C GLY A 228 19.51 -4.30 18.80
N SER A 229 20.49 -4.54 17.95
CA SER A 229 21.32 -3.49 17.36
C SER A 229 21.81 -3.89 15.97
N SER A 230 21.15 -4.88 15.36
CA SER A 230 21.48 -5.33 14.02
C SER A 230 20.91 -4.31 13.03
N ALA A 231 21.44 -4.27 11.82
CA ALA A 231 20.73 -3.52 10.79
C ALA A 231 19.33 -4.14 10.60
N ASP A 232 18.31 -3.29 10.57
CA ASP A 232 16.91 -3.68 10.39
C ASP A 232 16.46 -3.50 8.95
N TYR A 233 16.96 -2.47 8.28
CA TYR A 233 16.62 -2.14 6.89
C TYR A 233 17.79 -1.49 6.16
N LEU A 234 17.68 -1.43 4.82
CA LEU A 234 18.62 -0.73 3.96
C LEU A 234 18.16 0.72 3.76
N ASP A 235 18.86 1.66 4.39
CA ASP A 235 18.53 3.10 4.36
C ASP A 235 18.69 3.67 2.94
N GLU A 236 17.68 4.37 2.43
CA GLU A 236 17.62 4.82 1.03
C GLU A 236 18.60 5.97 0.72
N ALA A 237 18.96 6.82 1.68
CA ALA A 237 19.92 7.89 1.44
C ALA A 237 21.36 7.40 1.47
N THR A 238 21.69 6.52 2.42
CA THR A 238 23.07 6.04 2.61
C THR A 238 23.37 4.74 1.88
N GLN A 239 22.35 3.99 1.44
CA GLN A 239 22.47 2.65 0.86
C GLN A 239 23.17 1.65 1.79
N ALA A 240 23.11 1.89 3.10
CA ALA A 240 23.75 1.08 4.12
C ALA A 240 22.71 0.48 5.07
N GLY A 241 23.07 -0.65 5.68
CA GLY A 241 22.23 -1.25 6.72
C GLY A 241 22.10 -0.31 7.92
N LYS A 242 20.88 -0.02 8.33
CA LYS A 242 20.55 0.89 9.43
C LYS A 242 19.73 0.16 10.49
N ASP A 243 20.15 0.34 11.73
CA ASP A 243 19.45 -0.09 12.93
C ASP A 243 18.34 0.94 13.23
N LEU A 244 17.12 0.50 13.49
CA LEU A 244 15.99 1.39 13.73
C LEU A 244 16.24 2.21 15.01
N ASN A 245 16.32 3.54 14.86
CA ASN A 245 16.58 4.46 15.97
C ASN A 245 15.44 5.44 16.27
N ALA A 246 14.23 5.10 15.83
CA ALA A 246 13.02 5.88 16.04
C ALA A 246 11.85 4.99 16.44
N GLU A 247 10.89 5.56 17.15
CA GLU A 247 9.62 4.89 17.44
C GLU A 247 8.68 5.03 16.25
N LEU A 248 8.28 3.89 15.67
CA LEU A 248 7.35 3.86 14.54
C LEU A 248 5.97 3.36 14.98
N PHE A 249 4.95 4.10 14.58
CA PHE A 249 3.56 3.84 14.91
C PHE A 249 2.67 3.87 13.66
N ALA A 250 1.56 3.15 13.74
CA ALA A 250 0.42 3.29 12.83
C ALA A 250 -0.87 3.13 13.64
N MET A 251 -1.91 3.85 13.25
CA MET A 251 -3.23 3.76 13.87
C MET A 251 -4.28 3.53 12.78
N GLU A 252 -5.11 2.51 12.95
CA GLU A 252 -6.13 2.13 11.96
C GLU A 252 -7.34 1.49 12.66
N VAL A 253 -8.42 1.18 11.93
CA VAL A 253 -9.69 0.74 12.51
C VAL A 253 -10.11 -0.63 12.00
N VAL A 254 -10.35 -1.55 12.93
CA VAL A 254 -11.02 -2.83 12.64
C VAL A 254 -12.53 -2.63 12.74
N SER A 255 -13.18 -2.39 11.61
CA SER A 255 -14.60 -2.03 11.55
C SER A 255 -15.56 -3.22 11.35
N GLN A 256 -15.04 -4.39 10.93
CA GLN A 256 -15.84 -5.57 10.60
C GLN A 256 -15.27 -6.85 11.23
N PRO A 257 -16.12 -7.81 11.66
CA PRO A 257 -15.65 -9.11 12.14
C PRO A 257 -15.04 -9.93 11.01
N ASN A 258 -14.05 -10.76 11.35
CA ASN A 258 -13.26 -11.59 10.42
C ASN A 258 -12.56 -10.79 9.31
N SER A 259 -12.16 -9.55 9.61
CA SER A 259 -11.45 -8.69 8.67
C SER A 259 -9.95 -8.68 8.93
N THR A 260 -9.19 -8.35 7.88
CA THR A 260 -7.77 -7.99 8.01
C THR A 260 -7.63 -6.52 7.71
N VAL A 261 -7.07 -5.79 8.66
CA VAL A 261 -6.67 -4.39 8.49
C VAL A 261 -5.20 -4.35 8.10
N THR A 262 -4.89 -3.61 7.04
CA THR A 262 -3.52 -3.39 6.58
C THR A 262 -2.98 -2.11 7.20
N VAL A 263 -1.74 -2.13 7.68
CA VAL A 263 -1.01 -0.93 8.11
C VAL A 263 0.37 -0.89 7.47
N ASN A 264 0.83 0.31 7.15
CA ASN A 264 2.22 0.57 6.79
C ASN A 264 2.85 1.29 7.98
N LEU A 265 3.93 0.74 8.52
CA LEU A 265 4.66 1.28 9.67
C LEU A 265 5.90 2.01 9.16
N ASN A 266 5.83 3.34 9.15
CA ASN A 266 6.89 4.22 8.68
C ASN A 266 6.76 5.61 9.33
N VAL A 267 7.54 6.58 8.86
CA VAL A 267 7.50 7.95 9.37
C VAL A 267 6.13 8.61 9.14
N LEU A 268 5.51 8.46 7.96
CA LEU A 268 4.24 9.13 7.64
C LEU A 268 3.08 8.61 8.49
N SER A 269 2.99 7.30 8.70
CA SER A 269 2.01 6.70 9.61
C SER A 269 2.22 7.16 11.05
N THR A 270 3.48 7.38 11.45
CA THR A 270 3.84 7.88 12.77
C THR A 270 3.42 9.33 12.96
N LEU A 271 3.57 10.18 11.93
CA LEU A 271 3.06 11.54 11.95
C LEU A 271 1.54 11.56 12.13
N ALA A 272 0.81 10.71 11.40
CA ALA A 272 -0.62 10.59 11.52
C ALA A 272 -1.05 10.12 12.93
N TYR A 273 -0.39 9.09 13.47
CA TYR A 273 -0.61 8.62 14.85
C TYR A 273 -0.52 9.77 15.87
N HIS A 274 0.54 10.56 15.84
CA HIS A 274 0.70 11.68 16.78
C HIS A 274 -0.37 12.76 16.60
N LYS A 275 -0.77 13.06 15.36
CA LYS A 275 -1.85 14.04 15.11
C LYS A 275 -3.20 13.54 15.57
N VAL A 276 -3.46 12.23 15.50
CA VAL A 276 -4.65 11.63 16.13
C VAL A 276 -4.59 11.82 17.65
N GLN A 277 -3.45 11.56 18.28
CA GLN A 277 -3.31 11.72 19.73
C GLN A 277 -3.49 13.18 20.18
N ASP A 278 -2.93 14.13 19.43
CA ASP A 278 -3.14 15.57 19.64
C ASP A 278 -4.63 15.94 19.55
N ALA A 279 -5.32 15.44 18.51
CA ALA A 279 -6.74 15.72 18.27
C ALA A 279 -7.66 15.06 19.30
N ALA A 280 -7.30 13.87 19.80
CA ALA A 280 -8.03 13.16 20.83
C ALA A 280 -7.89 13.82 22.21
N ALA A 281 -6.85 14.65 22.42
CA ALA A 281 -6.62 15.43 23.64
C ALA A 281 -6.72 14.59 24.94
N GLY A 282 -6.18 13.36 24.90
CA GLY A 282 -6.19 12.41 26.01
C GLY A 282 -7.46 11.57 26.17
N SER A 283 -8.44 11.71 25.28
CA SER A 283 -9.57 10.78 25.15
C SER A 283 -9.23 9.61 24.21
N LEU A 284 -10.07 8.56 24.20
CA LEU A 284 -9.89 7.46 23.25
C LEU A 284 -10.17 7.96 21.83
N PRO A 285 -9.28 7.73 20.85
CA PRO A 285 -9.52 8.10 19.46
C PRO A 285 -10.80 7.47 18.90
N ALA A 286 -11.60 8.27 18.20
CA ALA A 286 -12.77 7.80 17.47
C ALA A 286 -12.41 7.34 16.05
N GLU A 287 -13.12 6.36 15.50
CA GLU A 287 -12.90 5.82 14.15
C GLU A 287 -12.83 6.91 13.08
N SER A 288 -13.79 7.85 13.05
CA SER A 288 -13.81 8.92 12.05
C SER A 288 -12.58 9.83 12.17
N MET A 289 -12.10 10.08 13.39
CA MET A 289 -10.92 10.93 13.63
C MET A 289 -9.64 10.27 13.09
N VAL A 290 -9.49 8.96 13.30
CA VAL A 290 -8.36 8.19 12.76
C VAL A 290 -8.37 8.26 11.24
N ASN A 291 -9.51 7.97 10.63
CA ASN A 291 -9.66 7.96 9.18
C ASN A 291 -9.43 9.36 8.57
N ASP A 292 -10.02 10.41 9.15
CA ASP A 292 -9.88 11.79 8.65
C ASP A 292 -8.42 12.26 8.69
N ILE A 293 -7.68 11.93 9.76
CA ILE A 293 -6.28 12.34 9.91
C ILE A 293 -5.35 11.52 9.02
N ASN A 294 -5.57 10.19 8.92
CA ASN A 294 -4.82 9.35 8.00
C ASN A 294 -4.98 9.84 6.55
N ASN A 295 -6.20 10.19 6.15
CA ASN A 295 -6.48 10.76 4.82
C ASN A 295 -5.84 12.13 4.65
N ALA A 296 -5.97 13.02 5.63
CA ALA A 296 -5.38 14.37 5.55
C ALA A 296 -3.85 14.32 5.39
N VAL A 297 -3.18 13.41 6.09
CA VAL A 297 -1.73 13.20 5.97
C VAL A 297 -1.38 12.53 4.64
N ALA A 298 -2.16 11.55 4.17
CA ALA A 298 -1.97 10.97 2.84
C ALA A 298 -2.04 12.04 1.73
N ASP A 299 -3.08 12.88 1.75
CA ASP A 299 -3.30 13.96 0.80
C ASP A 299 -2.14 14.97 0.78
N LEU A 300 -1.59 15.32 1.95
CA LEU A 300 -0.44 16.21 2.07
C LEU A 300 0.79 15.69 1.33
N PHE A 301 0.98 14.37 1.29
CA PHE A 301 2.08 13.72 0.60
C PHE A 301 1.66 13.15 -0.78
N GLY A 302 0.52 13.59 -1.32
CA GLY A 302 0.06 13.18 -2.65
C GLY A 302 -0.27 11.69 -2.78
N LEU A 303 -0.62 11.04 -1.67
CA LEU A 303 -0.89 9.61 -1.60
C LEU A 303 -2.40 9.32 -1.58
N PRO A 304 -2.89 8.27 -2.27
CA PRO A 304 -4.29 7.84 -2.15
C PRO A 304 -4.66 7.35 -0.74
N SER A 305 -3.70 6.72 -0.03
CA SER A 305 -3.90 6.21 1.33
C SER A 305 -2.54 5.90 1.98
N LEU A 306 -2.37 6.20 3.27
CA LEU A 306 -1.16 5.81 4.01
C LEU A 306 -0.99 4.29 4.14
N HIS A 307 -2.09 3.55 4.20
CA HIS A 307 -2.11 2.13 4.53
C HIS A 307 -2.61 1.24 3.38
N GLY A 308 -3.40 1.80 2.45
CA GLY A 308 -3.83 1.13 1.23
C GLY A 308 -2.84 1.24 0.07
N THR A 309 -1.84 2.12 0.15
CA THR A 309 -0.82 2.28 -0.89
C THR A 309 0.38 1.39 -0.57
N THR A 310 0.73 0.49 -1.49
CA THR A 310 1.96 -0.29 -1.41
C THR A 310 3.16 0.62 -1.63
N VAL A 311 4.09 0.64 -0.68
CA VAL A 311 5.31 1.47 -0.77
C VAL A 311 6.31 0.81 -1.71
N VAL A 312 6.94 1.60 -2.59
CA VAL A 312 8.03 1.15 -3.48
C VAL A 312 9.32 1.84 -3.05
N PRO A 313 10.19 1.21 -2.24
CA PRO A 313 11.45 1.82 -1.80
C PRO A 313 12.36 2.13 -2.99
N THR A 314 13.10 3.23 -2.93
CA THR A 314 13.92 3.70 -4.07
C THR A 314 15.12 2.79 -4.34
N ASN A 315 15.60 2.06 -3.34
CA ASN A 315 16.66 1.05 -3.43
C ASN A 315 16.11 -0.39 -3.49
N GLY A 316 14.79 -0.57 -3.65
CA GLY A 316 14.15 -1.89 -3.76
C GLY A 316 14.18 -2.51 -5.16
N GLY A 317 14.73 -1.80 -6.16
CA GLY A 317 14.86 -2.27 -7.54
C GLY A 317 13.63 -2.09 -8.42
N ALA A 318 12.46 -1.81 -7.84
CA ALA A 318 11.22 -1.56 -8.58
C ALA A 318 10.93 -0.07 -8.86
N PHE A 319 11.67 0.85 -8.24
CA PHE A 319 11.53 2.29 -8.44
C PHE A 319 12.12 2.74 -9.78
N ASP A 320 11.35 3.47 -10.58
CA ASP A 320 11.76 4.01 -11.88
C ASP A 320 11.24 5.45 -12.09
N SER A 321 12.13 6.43 -11.89
CA SER A 321 11.79 7.84 -12.10
C SER A 321 11.63 8.26 -13.57
N ALA A 322 11.90 7.39 -14.55
CA ALA A 322 11.90 7.74 -15.97
C ALA A 322 10.55 7.55 -16.67
N ASN A 323 9.62 6.79 -16.08
CA ASN A 323 8.35 6.43 -16.72
C ASN A 323 7.11 7.16 -16.15
N GLY A 324 7.33 8.08 -15.20
CA GLY A 324 6.30 8.77 -14.44
C GLY A 324 5.95 7.99 -13.17
N LEU A 325 5.90 8.68 -12.03
CA LEU A 325 5.82 8.02 -10.73
C LEU A 325 4.41 7.51 -10.41
N SER A 326 4.31 6.24 -10.05
CA SER A 326 3.13 5.67 -9.40
C SER A 326 2.97 6.18 -7.96
N ALA A 327 1.78 5.99 -7.37
CA ALA A 327 1.55 6.36 -5.96
C ALA A 327 2.53 5.68 -4.98
N GLY A 328 2.91 4.42 -5.27
CA GLY A 328 3.87 3.69 -4.44
C GLY A 328 5.29 4.24 -4.55
N GLU A 329 5.68 4.72 -5.73
CA GLU A 329 6.97 5.37 -5.96
C GLU A 329 7.01 6.78 -5.38
N ILE A 330 5.92 7.54 -5.43
CA ILE A 330 5.80 8.81 -4.70
C ILE A 330 6.00 8.57 -3.20
N TYR A 331 5.34 7.54 -2.66
CA TYR A 331 5.51 7.17 -1.25
C TYR A 331 6.97 6.83 -0.93
N GLY A 332 7.61 5.99 -1.75
CA GLY A 332 9.01 5.64 -1.60
C GLY A 332 9.95 6.85 -1.71
N ALA A 333 9.71 7.74 -2.66
CA ALA A 333 10.49 8.97 -2.84
C ALA A 333 10.39 9.90 -1.62
N VAL A 334 9.20 10.04 -1.04
CA VAL A 334 9.00 10.80 0.21
C VAL A 334 9.77 10.15 1.35
N LEU A 335 9.68 8.83 1.55
CA LEU A 335 10.43 8.16 2.63
C LEU A 335 11.95 8.26 2.42
N ALA A 336 12.42 8.14 1.18
CA ALA A 336 13.83 8.31 0.84
C ALA A 336 14.32 9.75 1.07
N ALA A 337 13.46 10.74 0.85
CA ALA A 337 13.74 12.13 1.22
C ALA A 337 13.88 12.30 2.74
N LEU A 338 13.03 11.62 3.52
CA LEU A 338 13.13 11.63 4.99
C LEU A 338 14.41 10.92 5.48
N SER A 339 14.83 9.83 4.84
CA SER A 339 16.14 9.22 5.08
C SER A 339 17.30 10.21 4.78
N GLY A 340 17.16 11.04 3.75
CA GLY A 340 18.11 12.11 3.45
C GLY A 340 18.12 13.21 4.52
N ALA A 341 16.95 13.56 5.07
CA ALA A 341 16.84 14.48 6.19
C ALA A 341 17.49 13.91 7.46
N ASP A 342 17.34 12.61 7.73
CA ASP A 342 18.03 11.92 8.81
C ASP A 342 19.55 12.08 8.65
N SER A 343 20.07 11.83 7.45
CA SER A 343 21.50 11.96 7.17
C SER A 343 22.03 13.38 7.47
N GLN A 344 21.24 14.40 7.18
CA GLN A 344 21.60 15.81 7.43
C GLN A 344 21.58 16.20 8.92
N ASN A 345 20.85 15.47 9.77
CA ASN A 345 20.79 15.71 11.21
C ASN A 345 21.66 14.75 12.04
N GLY A 346 22.57 14.01 11.39
CA GLY A 346 23.48 13.06 12.05
C GLY A 346 22.93 11.63 12.14
N GLY A 347 21.97 11.28 11.28
CA GLY A 347 21.38 9.95 11.16
C GLY A 347 20.24 9.68 12.14
N ASN A 348 19.63 10.70 12.73
CA ASN A 348 18.62 10.56 13.78
C ASN A 348 17.20 10.66 13.22
N SER A 349 16.57 9.51 13.01
CA SER A 349 15.21 9.43 12.47
C SER A 349 14.16 9.98 13.45
N GLN A 350 14.37 9.82 14.75
CA GLN A 350 13.46 10.36 15.76
C GLN A 350 13.42 11.89 15.74
N LYS A 351 14.59 12.53 15.54
CA LYS A 351 14.69 13.99 15.42
C LYS A 351 13.95 14.52 14.19
N THR A 352 14.06 13.82 13.05
CA THR A 352 13.31 14.16 11.83
C THR A 352 11.80 14.11 12.07
N ILE A 353 11.31 13.07 12.75
CA ILE A 353 9.89 12.95 13.13
C ILE A 353 9.46 14.13 14.01
N GLU A 354 10.23 14.46 15.04
CA GLU A 354 9.93 15.58 15.96
C GLU A 354 9.87 16.94 15.23
N ASP A 355 10.81 17.20 14.33
CA ASP A 355 10.85 18.44 13.57
C ASP A 355 9.68 18.56 12.58
N LEU A 356 9.31 17.46 11.93
CA LEU A 356 8.13 17.43 11.07
C LEU A 356 6.84 17.62 11.88
N LEU A 357 6.72 16.98 13.04
CA LEU A 357 5.55 17.14 13.92
C LEU A 357 5.36 18.58 14.39
N ALA A 358 6.46 19.29 14.68
CA ALA A 358 6.43 20.70 15.06
C ALA A 358 5.90 21.61 13.95
N GLY A 359 6.13 21.24 12.68
CA GLY A 359 5.66 21.99 11.52
C GLY A 359 4.39 21.46 10.85
N LEU A 360 3.89 20.28 11.24
CA LEU A 360 2.68 19.65 10.70
C LEU A 360 1.43 20.17 11.40
N GLN A 361 0.52 20.73 10.63
CA GLN A 361 -0.78 21.23 11.10
C GLN A 361 -1.90 20.48 10.40
N VAL A 362 -2.91 20.06 11.16
CA VAL A 362 -4.13 19.44 10.63
C VAL A 362 -5.32 20.27 11.08
N SER A 363 -6.10 20.78 10.12
CA SER A 363 -7.28 21.58 10.39
C SER A 363 -8.32 21.37 9.31
N ASN A 364 -9.59 21.19 9.70
CA ASN A 364 -10.72 20.99 8.78
C ASN A 364 -10.48 19.87 7.75
N GLY A 365 -9.92 18.74 8.20
CA GLY A 365 -9.65 17.58 7.32
C GLY A 365 -8.50 17.80 6.33
N LYS A 366 -7.72 18.87 6.45
CA LYS A 366 -6.56 19.14 5.60
C LYS A 366 -5.30 19.22 6.45
N ALA A 367 -4.23 18.53 6.02
CA ALA A 367 -2.91 18.68 6.59
C ALA A 367 -2.04 19.63 5.75
N THR A 368 -1.18 20.38 6.43
CA THR A 368 -0.21 21.32 5.83
C THR A 368 1.09 21.31 6.61
N LEU A 369 2.21 21.56 5.94
CA LEU A 369 3.50 21.79 6.56
C LEU A 369 3.84 23.28 6.56
N THR A 370 4.48 23.76 7.63
CA THR A 370 5.16 25.06 7.60
C THR A 370 6.33 25.05 6.62
N GLU A 371 6.77 26.23 6.15
CA GLU A 371 7.94 26.39 5.27
C GLU A 371 9.19 25.66 5.81
N SER A 372 9.44 25.77 7.12
CA SER A 372 10.57 25.08 7.75
C SER A 372 10.47 23.55 7.66
N ALA A 373 9.27 22.98 7.77
CA ALA A 373 9.07 21.54 7.71
C ALA A 373 9.04 21.02 6.26
N GLN A 374 8.54 21.82 5.30
CA GLN A 374 8.70 21.51 3.88
C GLN A 374 10.19 21.46 3.50
N GLY A 375 10.97 22.42 4.03
CA GLY A 375 12.42 22.44 3.87
C GLY A 375 13.11 21.14 4.28
N ILE A 376 12.66 20.48 5.34
CA ILE A 376 13.23 19.19 5.80
C ILE A 376 13.06 18.12 4.72
N VAL A 377 11.85 18.01 4.17
CA VAL A 377 11.52 16.98 3.17
C VAL A 377 12.19 17.29 1.83
N VAL A 378 12.13 18.55 1.37
CA VAL A 378 12.71 18.96 0.08
C VAL A 378 14.23 18.82 0.08
N GLN A 379 14.93 19.41 1.06
CA GLN A 379 16.39 19.30 1.18
C GLN A 379 16.82 17.85 1.44
N GLY A 380 15.99 17.06 2.13
CA GLY A 380 16.20 15.62 2.29
C GLY A 380 16.18 14.88 0.95
N GLY A 381 15.22 15.20 0.09
CA GLY A 381 15.12 14.65 -1.27
C GLY A 381 16.29 15.04 -2.17
N GLU A 382 16.72 16.30 -2.10
CA GLU A 382 17.91 16.79 -2.81
C GLU A 382 19.18 16.07 -2.34
N TYR A 383 19.36 15.92 -1.03
CA TYR A 383 20.47 15.18 -0.46
C TYR A 383 20.50 13.73 -0.94
N THR A 384 19.36 13.03 -0.85
CA THR A 384 19.26 11.63 -1.31
C THR A 384 19.55 11.52 -2.80
N SER A 385 19.01 12.44 -3.62
CA SER A 385 19.27 12.47 -5.06
C SER A 385 20.76 12.61 -5.36
N ALA A 386 21.47 13.44 -4.61
CA ALA A 386 22.91 13.62 -4.74
C ALA A 386 23.73 12.39 -4.32
N GLN A 387 23.21 11.56 -3.39
CA GLN A 387 23.89 10.32 -2.95
C GLN A 387 23.63 9.13 -3.86
N THR A 388 22.43 9.03 -4.45
CA THR A 388 21.98 7.81 -5.17
C THR A 388 21.94 7.96 -6.68
N GLU A 389 22.15 9.18 -7.21
CA GLU A 389 21.98 9.54 -8.62
C GLU A 389 20.53 9.37 -9.13
N GLN A 390 19.57 9.19 -8.23
CA GLN A 390 18.13 9.18 -8.55
C GLN A 390 17.58 10.60 -8.55
N ASN A 391 16.65 10.92 -9.45
CA ASN A 391 16.00 12.23 -9.43
C ASN A 391 14.77 12.19 -8.50
N LEU A 392 14.97 12.53 -7.22
CA LEU A 392 13.88 12.68 -6.25
C LEU A 392 13.45 14.15 -6.07
N THR A 393 14.25 15.11 -6.52
CA THR A 393 13.95 16.54 -6.38
C THR A 393 12.59 16.89 -7.01
N ASP A 394 12.34 16.45 -8.24
CA ASP A 394 11.07 16.70 -8.92
C ASP A 394 9.89 15.94 -8.28
N ALA A 395 10.16 14.70 -7.84
CA ALA A 395 9.17 13.82 -7.22
C ALA A 395 8.63 14.37 -5.91
N VAL A 396 9.54 14.88 -5.07
CA VAL A 396 9.26 15.32 -3.70
C VAL A 396 8.80 16.76 -3.72
N ALA A 397 9.54 17.68 -4.37
CA ALA A 397 9.17 19.08 -4.41
C ALA A 397 7.80 19.29 -5.10
N GLY A 398 7.50 18.54 -6.16
CA GLY A 398 6.20 18.60 -6.84
C GLY A 398 4.99 18.23 -5.95
N VAL A 399 5.23 17.57 -4.82
CA VAL A 399 4.20 17.12 -3.88
C VAL A 399 4.11 18.02 -2.65
N VAL A 400 5.25 18.30 -2.02
CA VAL A 400 5.27 18.99 -0.72
C VAL A 400 5.67 20.46 -0.78
N ASP A 401 6.33 20.93 -1.84
CA ASP A 401 6.76 22.32 -1.93
C ASP A 401 5.61 23.22 -2.40
N THR A 402 5.17 24.09 -1.50
CA THR A 402 4.05 25.00 -1.74
C THR A 402 4.41 26.47 -1.51
N PHE A 403 5.66 26.77 -1.16
CA PHE A 403 6.13 28.14 -0.99
C PHE A 403 6.90 28.57 -2.23
N ALA A 404 6.75 29.84 -2.61
CA ALA A 404 7.45 30.36 -3.78
C ALA A 404 8.79 30.99 -3.36
N PRO A 405 9.84 30.90 -4.18
CA PRO A 405 11.11 31.53 -3.90
C PRO A 405 10.96 33.03 -3.64
N LYS A 406 11.61 33.52 -2.59
CA LYS A 406 11.47 34.91 -2.13
C LYS A 406 12.78 35.68 -2.28
N PHE A 407 12.77 36.68 -3.16
CA PHE A 407 13.89 37.62 -3.26
C PHE A 407 14.08 38.42 -1.95
N SER A 408 15.32 38.42 -1.46
CA SER A 408 15.81 39.27 -0.38
C SER A 408 16.76 40.37 -0.88
N SER A 409 17.27 40.24 -2.11
CA SER A 409 18.03 41.28 -2.81
C SER A 409 17.16 42.51 -3.16
N SER A 410 17.79 43.68 -3.29
CA SER A 410 17.06 44.93 -3.59
C SER A 410 16.46 44.96 -4.99
N THR A 411 15.29 45.57 -5.16
CA THR A 411 14.62 45.68 -6.47
C THR A 411 15.34 46.57 -7.51
N THR A 412 16.45 47.20 -7.16
CA THR A 412 17.17 48.14 -8.03
C THR A 412 18.67 47.91 -7.93
N ALA A 413 19.31 47.71 -9.09
CA ALA A 413 20.76 47.60 -9.17
C ALA A 413 21.45 48.93 -8.83
N ALA A 414 22.67 48.85 -8.29
CA ALA A 414 23.50 50.03 -8.13
C ALA A 414 23.87 50.60 -9.51
N ALA A 415 23.97 51.93 -9.61
CA ALA A 415 24.39 52.57 -10.84
C ALA A 415 25.83 52.15 -11.17
N ILE A 416 26.04 51.77 -12.44
CA ILE A 416 27.36 51.48 -12.99
C ILE A 416 27.86 52.68 -13.81
N LEU A 417 29.15 52.95 -13.77
CA LEU A 417 29.76 53.98 -14.60
C LEU A 417 29.65 53.61 -16.08
N GLU A 418 29.26 54.58 -16.89
CA GLU A 418 29.36 54.48 -18.33
C GLU A 418 30.82 54.19 -18.76
N ASN A 419 30.98 53.39 -19.81
CA ASN A 419 32.29 53.01 -20.36
C ASN A 419 33.22 52.23 -19.38
N SER A 420 32.65 51.51 -18.40
CA SER A 420 33.40 50.65 -17.47
C SER A 420 33.87 49.31 -18.06
N GLY A 421 33.55 49.04 -19.33
CA GLY A 421 33.91 47.82 -20.04
C GLY A 421 32.84 46.72 -19.97
N ALA A 422 33.08 45.62 -20.67
CA ALA A 422 32.19 44.45 -20.65
C ALA A 422 32.37 43.61 -19.36
N PHE A 423 31.44 42.68 -19.11
CA PHE A 423 31.48 41.71 -18.01
C PHE A 423 31.57 42.33 -16.61
N GLN A 424 30.99 43.52 -16.43
CA GLN A 424 30.87 44.12 -15.11
C GLN A 424 29.71 43.50 -14.35
N ARG A 425 29.89 43.28 -13.04
CA ARG A 425 28.81 42.82 -12.17
C ARG A 425 27.87 43.99 -11.93
N VAL A 426 26.65 43.89 -12.46
CA VAL A 426 25.63 44.94 -12.36
C VAL A 426 24.73 44.71 -11.15
N TYR A 427 24.44 43.45 -10.86
CA TYR A 427 23.51 43.04 -9.84
C TYR A 427 23.89 41.63 -9.36
N THR A 428 23.48 41.28 -8.14
CA THR A 428 23.51 39.91 -7.64
C THR A 428 22.15 39.66 -7.02
N ALA A 429 21.39 38.78 -7.66
CA ALA A 429 20.11 38.37 -7.14
C ALA A 429 20.30 37.44 -5.95
N VAL A 430 19.47 37.61 -4.92
CA VAL A 430 19.45 36.72 -3.76
C VAL A 430 18.00 36.43 -3.46
N ALA A 431 17.62 35.17 -3.58
CA ALA A 431 16.36 34.64 -3.13
C ALA A 431 16.61 33.43 -2.23
N SER A 432 15.64 33.16 -1.36
CA SER A 432 15.62 31.98 -0.50
C SER A 432 14.37 31.18 -0.80
N ASP A 433 14.51 29.87 -0.79
CA ASP A 433 13.44 28.89 -0.86
C ASP A 433 13.84 27.63 -0.08
N ALA A 434 12.89 26.74 0.16
CA ALA A 434 13.12 25.43 0.76
C ALA A 434 13.85 24.49 -0.22
N GLY A 435 13.58 24.63 -1.53
CA GLY A 435 14.30 23.92 -2.58
C GLY A 435 15.32 24.78 -3.33
N ASP A 436 15.96 24.17 -4.31
CA ASP A 436 16.93 24.82 -5.17
C ASP A 436 16.34 26.03 -5.94
N VAL A 437 17.02 27.17 -5.82
CA VAL A 437 16.64 28.41 -6.51
C VAL A 437 17.44 28.57 -7.80
N THR A 438 16.74 28.65 -8.93
CA THR A 438 17.34 28.95 -10.24
C THR A 438 16.98 30.37 -10.71
N TYR A 439 17.99 31.15 -11.09
CA TYR A 439 17.82 32.53 -11.55
C TYR A 439 17.72 32.64 -13.07
N SER A 440 16.83 33.51 -13.55
CA SER A 440 16.72 33.86 -14.97
C SER A 440 16.25 35.30 -15.16
N LEU A 441 16.57 35.89 -16.31
CA LEU A 441 16.08 37.22 -16.69
C LEU A 441 14.77 37.09 -17.45
N LYS A 442 13.76 37.86 -17.04
CA LYS A 442 12.50 37.97 -17.79
C LYS A 442 12.78 38.51 -19.20
N ALA A 443 12.33 37.79 -20.22
CA ALA A 443 12.49 38.21 -21.61
C ALA A 443 11.80 39.57 -21.89
N GLY A 444 12.48 40.44 -22.65
CA GLY A 444 11.99 41.76 -23.06
C GLY A 444 12.95 42.90 -22.73
N ALA A 445 12.58 44.11 -23.15
CA ALA A 445 13.36 45.35 -22.95
C ALA A 445 14.85 45.14 -23.27
N ASP A 446 15.72 45.55 -22.35
CA ASP A 446 17.17 45.45 -22.47
C ASP A 446 17.73 44.14 -21.89
N ALA A 447 16.90 43.15 -21.53
CA ALA A 447 17.35 41.91 -20.87
C ALA A 447 18.42 41.16 -21.69
N ALA A 448 18.35 41.24 -23.03
CA ALA A 448 19.34 40.65 -23.93
C ALA A 448 20.73 41.30 -23.86
N LEU A 449 20.86 42.47 -23.21
CA LEU A 449 22.13 43.14 -22.95
C LEU A 449 22.80 42.65 -21.66
N PHE A 450 22.11 41.82 -20.87
CA PHE A 450 22.59 41.29 -19.60
C PHE A 450 22.60 39.76 -19.61
N SER A 451 23.33 39.20 -18.66
CA SER A 451 23.27 37.79 -18.31
C SER A 451 23.17 37.68 -16.79
N ILE A 452 22.59 36.59 -16.31
CA ILE A 452 22.52 36.23 -14.90
C ILE A 452 23.02 34.81 -14.75
N ASP A 453 23.78 34.53 -13.70
CA ASP A 453 24.19 33.17 -13.42
C ASP A 453 23.02 32.42 -12.78
N ALA A 454 22.69 31.25 -13.32
CA ALA A 454 21.51 30.51 -12.90
C ALA A 454 21.59 30.00 -11.45
N GLY A 455 22.80 29.78 -10.91
CA GLY A 455 23.00 29.30 -9.54
C GLY A 455 23.39 30.40 -8.56
N THR A 456 24.06 31.47 -9.02
CA THR A 456 24.57 32.52 -8.13
C THR A 456 23.83 33.86 -8.21
N GLY A 457 22.87 33.99 -9.12
CA GLY A 457 22.16 35.25 -9.39
C GLY A 457 23.04 36.28 -10.08
#